data_AF-C4GFZ7-F1
#
_entry.id   AF-C4GFZ7-F1
#
_cell.length_a   1.000
_cell.length_b   1.000
_cell.length_c   1.000
_cell.angle_alpha   90.00
_cell.angle_beta   90.00
_cell.angle_gamma   90.00
#
_symmetry.space_group_name_H-M   'P 1'
#
loop_
_entity.id
_entity.type
_entity.pdbx_description
1 polymer ?
#
loop_
_entity_poly.entity_id
_entity_poly.type
_entity_poly.pdbx_seq_one_letter_code
_entity_poly.pdbx_strand_id
1 'polypeptide(L)'
;MTTKGQLLQDPFLNALRREHVPVSIYLVNGIKLQGQVESFDQYVVLLRNTAVTQMVYKHAISTIVPARAVSVQHDGNSNKPALQQVETTAPAAE
;
A
#
# COMPACT_ATOMS: atom_id res chain seq x y z
N MET A 1 -5.71 21.22 -6.90
CA MET A 1 -4.48 20.72 -7.55
C MET A 1 -3.96 19.56 -6.71
N THR A 2 -4.19 18.31 -7.12
CA THR A 2 -3.65 17.14 -6.43
C THR A 2 -2.15 17.08 -6.68
N THR A 3 -1.37 17.09 -5.62
CA THR A 3 0.10 17.04 -5.71
C THR A 3 0.52 15.60 -6.01
N LYS A 4 1.53 15.39 -6.87
CA LYS A 4 1.98 14.04 -7.28
C LYS A 4 2.25 13.08 -6.10
N GLY A 5 2.64 13.60 -4.93
CA GLY A 5 2.83 12.79 -3.72
C GLY A 5 1.55 12.15 -3.16
N GLN A 6 0.39 12.76 -3.34
CA GLN A 6 -0.91 12.19 -2.94
C GLN A 6 -1.29 10.97 -3.79
N LEU A 7 -0.87 10.93 -5.06
CA LEU A 7 -1.18 9.83 -5.99
C LEU A 7 -0.56 8.48 -5.59
N LEU A 8 0.49 8.48 -4.77
CA LEU A 8 1.08 7.27 -4.20
C LEU A 8 0.60 7.03 -2.76
N GLN A 9 0.57 8.10 -1.97
CA GLN A 9 0.28 8.03 -0.54
C GLN A 9 -1.13 7.51 -0.25
N ASP A 10 -2.15 8.09 -0.88
CA ASP A 10 -3.54 7.76 -0.55
C ASP A 10 -3.89 6.33 -0.98
N PRO A 11 -3.53 5.85 -2.19
CA PRO A 11 -3.75 4.44 -2.54
C PRO A 11 -3.03 3.47 -1.61
N PHE A 12 -1.79 3.77 -1.20
CA PHE A 12 -1.03 2.92 -0.28
C PHE A 12 -1.68 2.85 1.11
N LEU A 13 -1.98 3.99 1.74
CA LEU A 13 -2.61 4.03 3.06
C LEU A 13 -4.03 3.44 3.03
N ASN A 14 -4.76 3.63 1.92
CA ASN A 14 -6.08 3.05 1.76
C ASN A 14 -6.04 1.52 1.61
N ALA A 15 -5.05 0.98 0.89
CA ALA A 15 -4.85 -0.47 0.80
C ALA A 15 -4.54 -1.07 2.17
N LEU A 16 -3.63 -0.45 2.94
CA LEU A 16 -3.32 -0.86 4.31
C LEU A 16 -4.56 -0.88 5.22
N ARG A 17 -5.40 0.17 5.12
CA ARG A 17 -6.64 0.30 5.88
C ARG A 17 -7.66 -0.77 5.51
N ARG A 18 -7.99 -0.89 4.22
CA ARG A 18 -9.05 -1.78 3.73
C ARG A 18 -8.75 -3.25 3.99
N GLU A 19 -7.48 -3.63 3.87
CA GLU A 19 -7.04 -5.01 4.06
C GLU A 19 -6.62 -5.34 5.51
N HIS A 20 -6.76 -4.37 6.44
CA HIS A 20 -6.33 -4.50 7.84
C HIS A 20 -4.91 -5.06 7.98
N VAL A 21 -3.99 -4.60 7.12
CA VAL A 21 -2.61 -5.08 7.11
C VAL A 21 -1.90 -4.59 8.38
N PRO A 22 -1.30 -5.48 9.20
CA PRO A 22 -0.47 -5.05 10.30
C PRO A 22 0.72 -4.24 9.78
N VAL A 23 1.01 -3.11 10.41
CA VAL A 23 2.09 -2.20 10.04
C VAL A 23 3.02 -1.93 11.21
N SER A 24 4.29 -1.69 10.89
CA SER A 24 5.24 -1.03 11.76
C SER A 24 5.48 0.40 11.26
N ILE A 25 5.17 1.40 12.08
CA ILE A 25 5.44 2.81 11.79
C ILE A 25 6.67 3.21 12.58
N TYR A 26 7.72 3.62 11.88
CA TYR A 26 8.93 4.18 12.47
C TYR A 26 8.80 5.70 12.50
N LEU A 27 9.08 6.28 13.65
CA LEU A 27 9.09 7.72 13.85
C LEU A 27 10.49 8.29 13.58
N VAL A 28 10.57 9.58 13.31
CA VAL A 28 11.84 10.30 13.06
C VAL A 28 12.79 10.26 14.26
N ASN A 29 12.27 10.08 15.48
CA ASN A 29 13.05 9.93 16.70
C ASN A 29 13.48 8.47 16.97
N GLY A 30 13.18 7.54 16.07
CA GLY A 30 13.54 6.12 16.18
C GLY A 30 12.53 5.25 16.94
N ILE A 31 11.47 5.82 17.53
CA ILE A 31 10.41 5.02 18.17
C ILE A 31 9.64 4.23 17.10
N LYS A 32 9.32 2.97 17.42
CA LYS A 32 8.50 2.08 16.59
C LYS A 32 7.12 1.92 17.19
N LEU A 33 6.09 2.20 16.39
CA LEU A 33 4.69 1.93 16.69
C LEU A 33 4.22 0.73 15.87
N GLN A 34 3.33 -0.08 16.45
CA GLN A 34 2.76 -1.24 15.76
C GLN A 34 1.24 -1.24 15.89
N GLY A 35 0.56 -1.63 14.82
CA GLY A 35 -0.89 -1.68 14.77
C GLY A 35 -1.40 -1.84 13.35
N GLN A 36 -2.63 -1.41 13.11
CA GLN A 36 -3.28 -1.35 11.80
C GLN A 36 -3.73 0.08 11.53
N VAL A 37 -3.67 0.49 10.26
CA VAL A 37 -4.20 1.80 9.85
C VAL A 37 -5.72 1.75 9.92
N GLU A 38 -6.31 2.53 10.82
CA GLU A 38 -7.77 2.62 10.96
C GLU A 38 -8.35 3.70 10.06
N SER A 39 -7.70 4.87 10.00
CA SER A 39 -8.07 5.99 9.14
C SER A 39 -6.86 6.90 8.90
N PHE A 40 -6.98 7.84 7.97
CA PHE A 40 -5.98 8.87 7.72
C PHE A 40 -6.61 10.06 7.01
N ASP A 41 -5.95 11.21 7.12
CA ASP A 41 -6.26 12.42 6.35
C ASP A 41 -4.96 13.01 5.77
N GLN A 42 -4.95 14.28 5.42
CA GLN A 42 -3.76 14.95 4.88
C GLN A 42 -2.57 14.99 5.85
N TYR A 43 -2.79 15.03 7.17
CA TYR A 43 -1.76 15.32 8.17
C TYR A 43 -1.54 14.21 9.20
N VAL A 44 -2.52 13.34 9.42
CA VAL A 44 -2.48 12.31 10.47
C VAL A 44 -2.85 10.93 9.95
N VAL A 45 -2.42 9.91 10.70
CA VAL A 45 -2.82 8.51 10.55
C VAL A 45 -3.35 8.05 11.91
N LEU A 46 -4.54 7.46 11.93
CA LEU A 46 -5.05 6.75 13.10
C LEU A 46 -4.51 5.32 13.06
N LEU A 47 -3.72 4.96 14.07
CA LEU A 47 -3.15 3.63 14.24
C LEU A 47 -3.88 2.93 15.38
N ARG A 48 -4.48 1.78 15.09
CA ARG A 48 -5.17 0.96 16.09
C ARG A 48 -4.34 -0.24 16.49
N ASN A 49 -4.20 -0.44 17.79
CA ASN A 49 -3.70 -1.65 18.44
C ASN A 49 -4.91 -2.41 19.05
N THR A 50 -4.70 -3.62 19.57
CA THR A 50 -5.68 -4.44 20.30
C THR A 50 -6.67 -3.67 21.19
N ALA A 51 -6.24 -2.62 21.91
CA ALA A 51 -7.08 -1.92 22.89
C ALA A 51 -7.27 -0.41 22.64
N VAL A 52 -6.37 0.24 21.89
CA VAL A 52 -6.34 1.71 21.80
C VAL A 52 -6.14 2.14 20.34
N THR A 53 -6.85 3.21 19.97
CA THR A 53 -6.59 3.98 18.75
C THR A 53 -5.81 5.23 19.12
N GLN A 54 -4.68 5.44 18.47
CA GLN A 54 -3.84 6.60 18.66
C GLN A 54 -3.66 7.37 17.34
N MET A 55 -3.60 8.69 17.45
CA MET A 55 -3.35 9.56 16.31
C MET A 55 -1.85 9.82 16.17
N VAL A 56 -1.31 9.60 14.97
CA VAL A 56 0.11 9.81 14.64
C VAL A 56 0.20 10.89 13.57
N TYR A 57 0.93 11.97 13.87
CA TYR A 57 1.18 13.03 12.88
C TYR A 57 2.21 12.58 11.84
N LYS A 58 1.90 12.81 10.56
CA LYS A 58 2.75 12.40 9.43
C LYS A 58 4.14 13.04 9.45
N HIS A 59 4.28 14.26 9.96
CA HIS A 59 5.60 14.91 10.09
C HIS A 59 6.54 14.18 11.05
N ALA A 60 6.01 13.39 11.98
CA ALA A 60 6.78 12.60 12.93
C ALA A 60 7.09 11.19 12.40
N ILE A 61 6.49 10.77 11.28
CA ILE A 61 6.67 9.45 10.68
C ILE A 61 7.87 9.50 9.73
N SER A 62 8.84 8.61 9.91
CA SER A 62 9.94 8.41 8.96
C SER A 62 9.60 7.32 7.94
N THR A 63 8.96 6.22 8.35
CA THR A 63 8.68 5.08 7.45
C THR A 63 7.47 4.27 7.93
N ILE A 64 6.69 3.73 6.99
CA ILE A 64 5.61 2.77 7.26
C ILE A 64 5.94 1.46 6.54
N VAL A 65 6.05 0.36 7.29
CA VAL A 65 6.41 -0.97 6.77
C VAL A 65 5.25 -1.94 7.00
N PRO A 66 4.63 -2.50 5.94
CA PRO A 66 3.60 -3.51 6.09
C PRO A 66 4.20 -4.89 6.41
N ALA A 67 3.48 -5.70 7.18
CA ALA A 67 3.89 -7.06 7.52
C ALA A 67 3.83 -8.04 6.34
N ARG A 68 3.16 -7.66 5.24
CA ARG A 68 3.11 -8.40 3.98
C ARG A 68 3.07 -7.44 2.81
N ALA A 69 3.39 -7.94 1.61
CA ALA A 69 3.26 -7.16 0.38
C ALA A 69 1.80 -6.69 0.18
N VAL A 70 1.66 -5.47 -0.32
CA VAL A 70 0.37 -4.82 -0.60
C VAL A 70 0.37 -4.36 -2.04
N SER A 71 -0.69 -4.68 -2.78
CA SER A 71 -0.82 -4.25 -4.17
C SER A 71 -1.39 -2.83 -4.23
N VAL A 72 -0.53 -1.85 -4.54
CA VAL A 72 -0.99 -0.49 -4.78
C VAL A 72 -1.37 -0.36 -6.25
N GLN A 73 -2.67 -0.29 -6.53
CA GLN A 73 -3.13 0.05 -7.88
C GLN A 73 -2.80 1.52 -8.12
N HIS A 74 -1.83 1.76 -8.99
CA HIS A 74 -1.61 3.09 -9.54
C HIS A 74 -2.52 3.20 -10.77
N ASP A 75 -3.44 4.16 -10.79
CA ASP A 75 -4.30 4.48 -11.94
C ASP A 75 -3.46 5.13 -13.06
N GLY A 76 -2.42 4.44 -13.50
CA GLY A 76 -1.52 4.78 -14.57
C GLY A 76 -1.48 3.63 -15.57
N ASN A 77 -2.46 3.61 -16.46
CA ASN A 77 -2.42 2.91 -17.75
C ASN A 77 -2.06 1.40 -17.70
N SER A 78 -2.99 0.56 -17.28
CA SER A 78 -2.91 -0.90 -17.41
C SER A 78 -3.21 -1.35 -18.85
N ASN A 79 -2.36 -0.97 -19.82
CA ASN A 79 -2.29 -1.69 -21.09
C ASN A 79 -1.34 -2.88 -20.89
N LYS A 80 -1.87 -4.00 -20.41
CA LYS A 80 -1.18 -5.30 -20.50
C LYS A 80 -1.46 -5.87 -21.90
N PRO A 81 -0.47 -6.03 -22.79
CA PRO A 81 -0.69 -6.81 -23.99
C PRO A 81 -0.95 -8.25 -23.55
N ALA A 82 -2.08 -8.79 -23.97
CA ALA A 82 -2.39 -10.20 -23.81
C ALA A 82 -1.26 -11.00 -24.47
N LEU A 83 -0.56 -11.82 -23.68
CA LEU A 83 0.33 -12.84 -24.24
C LEU A 83 -0.58 -13.83 -25.00
N GLN A 84 -0.67 -13.64 -26.31
CA GLN A 84 -1.27 -14.60 -27.23
C GLN A 84 -0.50 -15.91 -27.08
N GLN A 85 -1.15 -16.94 -26.55
CA GLN A 85 -0.62 -18.29 -26.61
C GLN A 85 -0.52 -18.66 -28.09
N VAL A 86 0.69 -18.82 -28.59
CA VAL A 86 0.94 -19.41 -29.90
C VAL A 86 0.75 -20.91 -29.72
N GLU A 87 -0.40 -21.43 -30.13
CA GLU A 87 -0.56 -22.87 -30.36
C GLU A 87 0.46 -23.29 -31.42
N THR A 88 1.46 -24.06 -31.01
CA THR A 88 2.33 -24.77 -31.95
C THR A 88 1.61 -26.03 -32.36
N THR A 89 0.89 -26.00 -33.48
CA THR A 89 0.48 -27.23 -34.18
C THR A 89 1.72 -27.83 -34.83
N ALA A 90 2.20 -28.94 -34.27
CA ALA A 90 3.21 -29.76 -34.92
C ALA A 90 2.56 -30.54 -36.08
N PRO A 91 3.10 -30.52 -37.31
CA PRO A 91 2.64 -31.43 -38.36
C PRO A 91 3.26 -32.80 -38.11
N ALA A 92 2.43 -33.83 -37.97
CA ALA A 92 2.86 -35.21 -38.11
C ALA A 92 3.21 -35.44 -39.58
N ALA A 93 4.48 -35.75 -39.85
CA ALA A 93 4.95 -36.14 -41.17
C ALA A 93 4.48 -37.57 -41.48
N GLU A 94 3.99 -37.75 -42.71
CA GLU A 94 3.91 -39.03 -43.43
C GLU A 94 5.02 -39.04 -44.49
#